data_AF-A0A1F9UCW7-F1
#
_entry.id   AF-A0A1F9UCW7-F1
#
_cell.length_a   1.000
_cell.length_b   1.000
_cell.length_c   1.000
_cell.angle_alpha   90.00
_cell.angle_beta   90.00
_cell.angle_gamma   90.00
#
_symmetry.space_group_name_H-M   'P 1'
#
loop_
_entity.id
_entity.type
_entity.pdbx_description
1 polymer ?
#
loop_
_entity_poly.entity_id
_entity_poly.type
_entity_poly.pdbx_seq_one_letter_code
_entity_poly.pdbx_strand_id
1 'polypeptide(L)'
;MKKSAVLFLSASFSLLLLALAAPAGAGQGVRLDPSRTELGGFGSSSSGGNFRFQSGYLHALSKQQFKSISNPTGSSMASDSDVTPPAVAVSTPADSNKGIARKLVLADEGGTLADSGKNAVTIPPLAMSVSTEISVTRIELPDPIAEELKESGREELNIKAVSPQLEFGPEGTQFDRPVTITIGYDPLLLGSRSESDLKITYWNPISMKWELLASSVDAANKTVSAQVIHFSLYQVHAVQMLAAAAAAVIYDDRFNLGEVYSFPNPARGKDPTLHLECGLADSIEIRIHDIARELVHASRMSGAEWRVVNGKYAYEYLWNVSGIASGVYIYTIRAKKTGSPDINVRKKLAVVK
;
A
#
# COMPACT_ATOMS: atom_id res chain seq x y z
N MET A 1 -44.18 -19.55 34.27
CA MET A 1 -44.21 -18.08 34.42
C MET A 1 -42.76 -17.57 34.50
N LYS A 2 -42.16 -17.18 33.36
CA LYS A 2 -40.80 -16.65 33.29
C LYS A 2 -40.88 -15.16 32.96
N LYS A 3 -40.36 -14.31 33.85
CA LYS A 3 -40.24 -12.86 33.68
C LYS A 3 -38.95 -12.58 32.92
N SER A 4 -39.05 -12.02 31.71
CA SER A 4 -37.93 -11.44 30.99
C SER A 4 -37.80 -9.97 31.39
N ALA A 5 -36.64 -9.60 31.93
CA ALA A 5 -36.27 -8.21 32.18
C ALA A 5 -35.60 -7.65 30.92
N VAL A 6 -36.18 -6.57 30.39
CA VAL A 6 -35.62 -5.74 29.32
C VAL A 6 -34.84 -4.63 29.99
N LEU A 7 -33.51 -4.58 29.79
CA LEU A 7 -32.70 -3.41 30.15
C LEU A 7 -32.64 -2.45 28.95
N PHE A 8 -33.17 -1.25 29.15
CA PHE A 8 -32.90 -0.08 28.31
C PHE A 8 -31.58 0.55 28.76
N LEU A 9 -30.60 0.66 27.86
CA LEU A 9 -29.49 1.60 28.01
C LEU A 9 -29.77 2.80 27.11
N SER A 10 -30.09 3.95 27.71
CA SER A 10 -30.02 5.24 27.03
C SER A 10 -28.58 5.76 27.08
N ALA A 11 -28.04 6.12 25.93
CA ALA A 11 -26.79 6.86 25.83
C ALA A 11 -27.11 8.24 25.24
N SER A 12 -27.16 9.24 26.11
CA SER A 12 -27.23 10.65 25.72
C SER A 12 -25.85 11.09 25.24
N PHE A 13 -25.74 11.46 23.96
CA PHE A 13 -24.54 12.07 23.39
C PHE A 13 -24.70 13.59 23.41
N SER A 14 -23.99 14.27 24.33
CA SER A 14 -23.85 15.73 24.31
C SER A 14 -22.75 16.11 23.32
N LEU A 15 -23.14 16.81 22.25
CA LEU A 15 -22.25 17.36 21.25
C LEU A 15 -21.71 18.72 21.74
N LEU A 16 -20.42 18.80 22.07
CA LEU A 16 -19.76 20.07 22.36
C LEU A 16 -19.16 20.61 21.05
N LEU A 17 -19.80 21.64 20.50
CA LEU A 17 -19.37 22.35 19.31
C LEU A 17 -18.31 23.40 19.70
N LEU A 18 -17.05 23.23 19.29
CA LEU A 18 -16.01 24.24 19.45
C LEU A 18 -15.93 25.08 18.16
N ALA A 19 -16.43 26.32 18.23
CA ALA A 19 -16.30 27.30 17.17
C ALA A 19 -14.92 27.97 17.24
N LEU A 20 -14.13 27.90 16.16
CA LEU A 20 -12.96 28.76 15.99
C LEU A 20 -13.38 30.05 15.29
N ALA A 21 -13.27 31.16 16.01
CA ALA A 21 -13.42 32.52 15.49
C ALA A 21 -12.12 32.97 14.81
N ALA A 22 -12.24 33.53 13.60
CA ALA A 22 -11.17 34.27 12.93
C ALA A 22 -11.12 35.72 13.47
N PRO A 23 -9.94 36.33 13.66
CA PRO A 23 -9.87 37.75 13.98
C PRO A 23 -9.88 38.61 12.71
N ALA A 24 -10.87 39.50 12.63
CA ALA A 24 -10.83 40.69 11.80
C ALA A 24 -10.11 41.81 12.58
N GLY A 25 -9.14 42.47 11.94
CA GLY A 25 -8.47 43.65 12.45
C GLY A 25 -8.08 44.57 11.30
N ALA A 26 -8.72 45.73 11.26
CA ALA A 26 -8.71 46.73 10.19
C ALA A 26 -7.46 47.63 10.21
N GLY A 27 -7.19 48.28 9.07
CA GLY A 27 -6.29 49.44 9.02
C GLY A 27 -6.03 49.98 7.62
N GLN A 28 -6.87 50.94 7.18
CA GLN A 28 -6.58 52.12 6.34
C GLN A 28 -5.62 51.94 5.13
N GLY A 29 -6.03 52.14 3.87
CA GLY A 29 -6.78 53.27 3.34
C GLY A 29 -5.84 54.30 2.70
N VAL A 30 -5.34 54.06 1.48
CA VAL A 30 -4.96 55.13 0.53
C VAL A 30 -5.21 54.63 -0.89
N ARG A 31 -6.06 55.38 -1.61
CA ARG A 31 -6.37 55.24 -3.02
C ARG A 31 -5.67 56.40 -3.71
N LEU A 32 -4.71 56.15 -4.62
CA LEU A 32 -4.26 57.15 -5.59
C LEU A 32 -4.05 56.52 -6.98
N ASP A 33 -4.74 57.17 -7.90
CA ASP A 33 -4.83 57.18 -9.37
C ASP A 33 -3.64 56.64 -10.21
N PRO A 34 -3.87 56.01 -11.39
CA PRO A 34 -2.84 55.56 -12.30
C PRO A 34 -2.64 56.55 -13.46
N SER A 35 -1.57 57.34 -13.44
CA SER A 35 -0.98 57.91 -14.66
C SER A 35 0.32 58.68 -14.36
N ARG A 36 1.48 58.13 -14.73
CA ARG A 36 2.54 58.88 -15.41
C ARG A 36 3.74 58.01 -15.80
N THR A 37 3.98 58.00 -17.10
CA THR A 37 5.22 57.76 -17.82
C THR A 37 6.38 58.60 -17.28
N GLU A 38 7.58 58.04 -17.20
CA GLU A 38 8.94 58.54 -17.60
C GLU A 38 9.96 57.48 -17.14
N LEU A 39 10.65 56.74 -18.01
CA LEU A 39 11.89 57.03 -18.76
C LEU A 39 13.15 57.33 -17.92
N GLY A 40 14.19 56.52 -18.16
CA GLY A 40 15.59 56.68 -17.70
C GLY A 40 15.94 55.76 -16.53
N GLY A 41 16.98 54.95 -16.52
CA GLY A 41 18.16 54.81 -17.38
C GLY A 41 19.36 54.43 -16.50
N PHE A 42 20.09 53.39 -16.93
CA PHE A 42 21.45 53.00 -16.53
C PHE A 42 21.71 52.39 -15.13
N GLY A 43 22.50 51.31 -15.12
CA GLY A 43 23.30 50.93 -13.95
C GLY A 43 23.56 49.43 -13.80
N SER A 44 24.60 48.94 -14.45
CA SER A 44 25.20 47.60 -14.29
C SER A 44 25.49 47.23 -12.83
N SER A 45 25.24 45.98 -12.43
CA SER A 45 26.26 45.16 -11.76
C SER A 45 25.87 43.68 -11.74
N SER A 46 26.88 42.88 -12.03
CA SER A 46 26.95 41.43 -12.02
C SER A 46 26.77 40.84 -10.62
N SER A 47 25.97 39.79 -10.50
CA SER A 47 26.15 38.76 -9.48
C SER A 47 25.59 37.44 -10.02
N GLY A 48 26.51 36.56 -10.41
CA GLY A 48 26.20 35.19 -10.82
C GLY A 48 25.95 34.32 -9.59
N GLY A 49 24.85 33.57 -9.62
CA GLY A 49 24.55 32.50 -8.67
C GLY A 49 24.41 31.19 -9.41
N ASN A 50 25.53 30.52 -9.67
CA ASN A 50 25.56 29.12 -10.09
C ASN A 50 25.17 28.24 -8.89
N PHE A 51 23.99 27.61 -8.94
CA PHE A 51 23.66 26.49 -8.07
C PHE A 51 24.40 25.24 -8.57
N ARG A 52 25.58 24.96 -8.00
CA ARG A 52 26.22 23.65 -8.07
C ARG A 52 25.70 22.79 -6.93
N PHE A 53 25.12 21.64 -7.26
CA PHE A 53 24.94 20.52 -6.35
C PHE A 53 26.32 20.05 -5.88
N GLN A 54 26.61 20.10 -4.58
CA GLN A 54 27.75 19.40 -4.00
C GLN A 54 27.29 18.10 -3.36
N SER A 55 27.82 17.02 -3.95
CA SER A 55 28.06 15.72 -3.33
C SER A 55 28.99 15.87 -2.12
N GLY A 56 28.64 15.28 -0.98
CA GLY A 56 29.51 15.23 0.18
C GLY A 56 29.01 14.27 1.26
N TYR A 57 29.42 13.01 1.20
CA TYR A 57 29.38 12.08 2.33
C TYR A 57 30.69 11.27 2.39
N LEU A 58 31.64 11.76 3.19
CA LEU A 58 32.74 11.07 3.90
C LEU A 58 33.13 12.06 5.03
N HIS A 59 33.51 11.74 6.25
CA HIS A 59 33.96 10.54 6.97
C HIS A 59 34.02 10.91 8.47
N ALA A 60 33.88 9.96 9.39
CA ALA A 60 34.54 9.80 10.72
C ALA A 60 33.62 8.93 11.60
N LEU A 61 34.00 7.86 12.33
CA LEU A 61 35.13 7.50 13.22
C LEU A 61 35.13 5.95 13.31
N SER A 62 36.11 5.16 13.79
CA SER A 62 37.31 5.36 14.61
C SER A 62 38.28 4.18 14.39
N LYS A 63 39.57 4.45 14.61
CA LYS A 63 40.61 3.42 14.81
C LYS A 63 40.52 2.89 16.23
N GLN A 64 40.52 1.58 16.42
CA GLN A 64 41.02 0.96 17.66
C GLN A 64 42.04 -0.13 17.34
N GLN A 65 43.06 -0.15 18.20
CA GLN A 65 44.33 -0.86 18.09
C GLN A 65 44.17 -2.37 18.26
N PHE A 66 44.93 -3.16 17.51
CA PHE A 66 45.38 -4.48 17.97
C PHE A 66 46.89 -4.60 17.84
N LYS A 67 47.51 -5.03 18.95
CA LYS A 67 48.95 -5.22 19.14
C LYS A 67 49.45 -6.42 18.32
N SER A 68 50.64 -6.23 17.78
CA SER A 68 51.50 -7.19 17.12
C SER A 68 51.83 -8.42 17.97
N ILE A 69 51.85 -9.58 17.34
CA ILE A 69 52.75 -10.70 17.70
C ILE A 69 53.45 -11.13 16.41
N SER A 70 54.76 -10.87 16.33
CA SER A 70 55.74 -11.50 15.44
C SER A 70 56.03 -12.92 15.97
N ASN A 71 56.50 -13.96 15.27
CA ASN A 71 57.28 -14.25 14.05
C ASN A 71 57.32 -15.82 13.95
N PRO A 72 58.08 -16.51 13.08
CA PRO A 72 58.63 -16.21 11.76
C PRO A 72 58.34 -17.33 10.70
N THR A 73 58.84 -17.06 9.51
CA THR A 73 58.92 -17.87 8.27
C THR A 73 59.51 -19.28 8.41
N GLY A 74 58.96 -20.24 7.65
CA GLY A 74 59.58 -21.53 7.37
C GLY A 74 58.84 -22.28 6.26
N SER A 75 59.48 -22.41 5.08
CA SER A 75 59.02 -23.16 3.92
C SER A 75 59.57 -24.58 3.96
N SER A 76 58.77 -25.61 3.70
CA SER A 76 59.19 -26.77 2.88
C SER A 76 58.02 -27.65 2.47
N MET A 77 58.05 -28.06 1.20
CA MET A 77 57.24 -29.09 0.59
C MET A 77 57.42 -30.47 1.27
N ALA A 78 56.34 -31.24 1.36
CA ALA A 78 56.36 -32.68 1.11
C ALA A 78 54.95 -33.16 0.75
N SER A 79 54.88 -33.90 -0.34
CA SER A 79 53.78 -34.71 -0.81
C SER A 79 53.46 -35.85 0.17
N ASP A 80 52.18 -36.07 0.47
CA ASP A 80 51.67 -37.45 0.52
C ASP A 80 50.14 -37.50 0.33
N SER A 81 49.74 -38.62 -0.24
CA SER A 81 48.45 -38.98 -0.79
C SER A 81 47.35 -39.31 0.23
N ASP A 82 46.12 -39.14 -0.25
CA ASP A 82 44.90 -39.89 0.07
C ASP A 82 44.20 -39.66 1.43
N VAL A 83 42.97 -39.16 1.34
CA VAL A 83 41.71 -39.72 1.87
C VAL A 83 40.68 -38.60 1.82
N THR A 84 39.67 -38.73 0.95
CA THR A 84 38.48 -37.87 0.96
C THR A 84 37.41 -38.52 1.85
N PRO A 85 37.00 -37.93 2.99
CA PRO A 85 35.73 -38.22 3.61
C PRO A 85 34.63 -37.34 2.99
N PRO A 86 33.37 -37.81 2.93
CA PRO A 86 32.28 -37.02 2.34
C PRO A 86 32.01 -35.77 3.19
N ALA A 87 31.66 -34.69 2.51
CA ALA A 87 31.37 -33.38 3.09
C ALA A 87 30.28 -33.49 4.16
N VAL A 88 30.69 -33.37 5.42
CA VAL A 88 29.79 -33.05 6.52
C VAL A 88 29.44 -31.58 6.35
N ALA A 89 28.16 -31.28 6.11
CA ALA A 89 27.65 -29.93 6.15
C ALA A 89 27.96 -29.33 7.53
N VAL A 90 29.01 -28.50 7.59
CA VAL A 90 29.36 -27.73 8.78
C VAL A 90 28.36 -26.60 8.87
N SER A 91 27.28 -26.80 9.65
CA SER A 91 26.47 -25.69 10.12
C SER A 91 27.31 -24.89 11.11
N THR A 92 27.94 -23.81 10.65
CA THR A 92 28.56 -22.82 11.53
C THR A 92 27.49 -22.25 12.46
N PRO A 93 27.71 -22.22 13.79
CA PRO A 93 26.79 -21.57 14.72
C PRO A 93 26.67 -20.08 14.37
N ALA A 94 25.44 -19.55 14.40
CA ALA A 94 25.21 -18.12 14.27
C ALA A 94 25.99 -17.39 15.38
N ASP A 95 26.88 -16.45 15.00
CA ASP A 95 27.56 -15.59 15.96
C ASP A 95 26.56 -14.53 16.45
N SER A 96 25.85 -14.86 17.54
CA SER A 96 24.80 -14.02 18.11
C SER A 96 25.39 -13.02 19.10
N ASN A 97 25.96 -11.92 18.61
CA ASN A 97 26.09 -10.73 19.46
C ASN A 97 24.68 -10.22 19.80
N LYS A 98 24.45 -9.67 20.99
CA LYS A 98 23.12 -9.27 21.48
C LYS A 98 22.47 -8.29 20.50
N GLY A 99 21.58 -8.78 19.63
CA GLY A 99 20.90 -8.01 18.60
C GLY A 99 21.35 -8.22 17.14
N ILE A 100 22.34 -9.08 16.85
CA ILE A 100 22.76 -9.42 15.49
C ILE A 100 22.88 -10.94 15.35
N ALA A 101 22.26 -11.52 14.33
CA ALA A 101 22.49 -12.89 13.90
C ALA A 101 23.02 -12.90 12.47
N ARG A 102 24.01 -13.75 12.17
CA ARG A 102 24.58 -13.89 10.83
C ARG A 102 24.80 -15.36 10.47
N LYS A 103 24.64 -15.68 9.19
CA LYS A 103 24.92 -17.01 8.64
C LYS A 103 25.16 -16.93 7.15
N LEU A 104 26.18 -17.64 6.66
CA LEU A 104 26.34 -17.91 5.23
C LEU A 104 25.21 -18.85 4.77
N VAL A 105 24.43 -18.40 3.81
CA VAL A 105 23.38 -19.20 3.17
C VAL A 105 23.80 -19.53 1.75
N LEU A 106 23.81 -20.82 1.42
CA LEU A 106 24.21 -21.28 0.09
C LEU A 106 23.10 -21.04 -0.93
N ALA A 107 23.45 -20.59 -2.13
CA ALA A 107 22.47 -20.23 -3.16
C ALA A 107 21.66 -21.44 -3.66
N ASP A 108 22.32 -22.59 -3.82
CA ASP A 108 21.75 -23.83 -4.34
C ASP A 108 20.95 -24.62 -3.28
N GLU A 109 21.31 -24.51 -2.01
CA GLU A 109 20.62 -25.21 -0.91
C GLU A 109 19.57 -24.34 -0.19
N GLY A 110 19.72 -23.02 -0.24
CA GLY A 110 18.97 -22.11 0.62
C GLY A 110 19.32 -22.30 2.11
N GLY A 111 18.40 -21.91 2.99
CA GLY A 111 18.55 -22.15 4.42
C GLY A 111 17.75 -21.18 5.29
N THR A 112 17.80 -21.47 6.59
CA THR A 112 17.19 -20.62 7.63
C THR A 112 18.28 -20.00 8.50
N LEU A 113 18.13 -18.70 8.77
CA LEU A 113 18.81 -17.95 9.82
C LEU A 113 17.76 -17.52 10.85
N ALA A 114 17.98 -17.85 12.11
CA ALA A 114 17.16 -17.38 13.23
C ALA A 114 18.07 -16.67 14.24
N ASP A 115 17.56 -15.60 14.86
CA ASP A 115 18.23 -14.94 15.98
C ASP A 115 17.94 -15.64 17.31
N SER A 116 18.53 -15.14 18.41
CA SER A 116 18.28 -15.67 19.76
C SER A 116 16.86 -15.37 20.29
N GLY A 117 16.08 -14.58 19.54
CA GLY A 117 14.71 -14.24 19.84
C GLY A 117 13.75 -15.12 19.05
N LYS A 118 12.82 -14.48 18.34
CA LYS A 118 11.81 -15.14 17.49
C LYS A 118 11.93 -14.72 16.03
N ASN A 119 13.01 -14.03 15.67
CA ASN A 119 13.16 -13.45 14.35
C ASN A 119 13.91 -14.43 13.47
N ALA A 120 13.43 -14.62 12.26
CA ALA A 120 14.04 -15.54 11.32
C ALA A 120 13.85 -15.09 9.87
N VAL A 121 14.73 -15.59 9.01
CA VAL A 121 14.54 -15.59 7.57
C VAL A 121 14.77 -17.00 7.05
N THR A 122 13.85 -17.46 6.21
CA THR A 122 13.94 -18.73 5.49
C THR A 122 14.03 -18.43 3.99
N ILE A 123 15.15 -18.82 3.42
CA ILE A 123 15.50 -18.60 2.02
C ILE A 123 15.40 -19.95 1.31
N PRO A 124 14.51 -20.12 0.31
CA PRO A 124 14.45 -21.37 -0.44
C PRO A 124 15.67 -21.53 -1.36
N PRO A 125 15.99 -22.77 -1.77
CA PRO A 125 16.95 -23.04 -2.84
C PRO A 125 16.72 -22.16 -4.07
N LEU A 126 17.81 -21.66 -4.66
CA LEU A 126 17.82 -20.84 -5.88
C LEU A 126 17.00 -19.54 -5.77
N ALA A 127 16.81 -19.02 -4.56
CA ALA A 127 16.28 -17.66 -4.37
C ALA A 127 17.34 -16.58 -4.65
N MET A 128 18.61 -16.95 -4.59
CA MET A 128 19.77 -16.09 -4.87
C MET A 128 20.66 -16.80 -5.90
N SER A 129 21.41 -16.03 -6.68
CA SER A 129 22.39 -16.55 -7.64
C SER A 129 23.77 -16.82 -7.03
N VAL A 130 24.05 -16.24 -5.86
CA VAL A 130 25.34 -16.35 -5.18
C VAL A 130 25.12 -16.59 -3.69
N SER A 131 25.90 -17.53 -3.12
CA SER A 131 25.91 -17.79 -1.68
C SER A 131 26.27 -16.51 -0.92
N THR A 132 25.42 -16.11 0.01
CA THR A 132 25.47 -14.78 0.61
C THR A 132 25.46 -14.90 2.13
N GLU A 133 26.28 -14.08 2.81
CA GLU A 133 26.17 -13.94 4.26
C GLU A 133 24.95 -13.09 4.57
N ILE A 134 23.97 -13.72 5.20
CA ILE A 134 22.70 -13.10 5.57
C ILE A 134 22.80 -12.62 7.01
N SER A 135 22.20 -11.47 7.30
CA SER A 135 22.12 -10.94 8.66
C SER A 135 20.71 -10.53 9.05
N VAL A 136 20.39 -10.67 10.34
CA VAL A 136 19.24 -10.04 10.98
C VAL A 136 19.76 -9.19 12.12
N THR A 137 19.56 -7.87 12.02
CA THR A 137 20.07 -6.88 12.97
C THR A 137 18.91 -6.12 13.60
N ARG A 138 18.89 -6.06 14.92
CA ARG A 138 17.96 -5.23 15.70
C ARG A 138 18.50 -3.82 15.85
N ILE A 139 17.69 -2.83 15.48
CA ILE A 139 18.01 -1.42 15.72
C ILE A 139 17.59 -1.06 17.15
N GLU A 140 18.57 -0.88 18.05
CA GLU A 140 18.31 -0.50 19.45
C GLU A 140 18.25 1.02 19.66
N LEU A 141 19.02 1.78 18.89
CA LEU A 141 19.11 3.24 18.96
C LEU A 141 18.99 3.81 17.53
N PRO A 142 17.77 4.09 17.06
CA PRO A 142 17.58 4.67 15.74
C PRO A 142 18.11 6.11 15.70
N ASP A 143 18.50 6.56 14.50
CA ASP A 143 18.80 7.97 14.25
C ASP A 143 17.55 8.82 14.54
N PRO A 144 17.63 9.89 15.37
CA PRO A 144 16.47 10.66 15.78
C PRO A 144 15.69 11.29 14.62
N ILE A 145 16.37 11.76 13.57
CA ILE A 145 15.73 12.38 12.40
C ILE A 145 15.02 11.31 11.58
N ALA A 146 15.67 10.16 11.36
CA ALA A 146 15.05 9.04 10.68
C ALA A 146 13.83 8.49 11.46
N GLU A 147 13.88 8.51 12.79
CA GLU A 147 12.78 8.04 13.63
C GLU A 147 11.57 8.98 13.61
N GLU A 148 11.79 10.30 13.55
CA GLU A 148 10.70 11.29 13.42
C GLU A 148 9.89 11.10 12.13
N LEU A 149 10.57 10.82 11.00
CA LEU A 149 9.92 10.53 9.72
C LEU A 149 9.13 9.22 9.78
N LYS A 150 9.68 8.20 10.44
CA LYS A 150 8.98 6.92 10.64
C LYS A 150 7.77 7.07 11.55
N GLU A 151 7.85 7.90 12.59
CA GLU A 151 6.71 8.20 13.46
C GLU A 151 5.61 8.92 12.69
N SER A 152 5.95 9.93 11.89
CA SER A 152 4.99 10.62 11.01
C SER A 152 4.30 9.64 10.05
N GLY A 153 5.05 8.70 9.46
CA GLY A 153 4.49 7.64 8.63
C GLY A 153 3.59 6.66 9.40
N ARG A 154 3.89 6.39 10.68
CA ARG A 154 3.03 5.57 11.54
C ARG A 154 1.70 6.28 11.84
N GLU A 155 1.76 7.58 12.12
CA GLU A 155 0.58 8.42 12.34
C GLU A 155 -0.30 8.51 11.09
N GLU A 156 0.30 8.75 9.91
CA GLU A 156 -0.40 8.81 8.61
C GLU A 156 -1.26 7.56 8.35
N LEU A 157 -0.72 6.38 8.69
CA LEU A 157 -1.38 5.10 8.50
C LEU A 157 -2.18 4.63 9.73
N ASN A 158 -2.16 5.39 10.82
CA ASN A 158 -2.70 4.98 12.12
C ASN A 158 -2.25 3.57 12.55
N ILE A 159 -0.96 3.30 12.43
CA ILE A 159 -0.34 2.02 12.80
C ILE A 159 0.48 2.18 14.08
N LYS A 160 0.55 1.12 14.90
CA LYS A 160 1.29 1.13 16.16
C LYS A 160 2.39 0.09 16.11
N ALA A 161 3.64 0.48 16.37
CA ALA A 161 4.76 -0.45 16.45
C ALA A 161 4.59 -1.41 17.63
N VAL A 162 4.76 -2.72 17.38
CA VAL A 162 4.67 -3.78 18.40
C VAL A 162 5.85 -4.75 18.38
N SER A 163 6.88 -4.44 17.58
CA SER A 163 8.20 -5.08 17.61
C SER A 163 9.29 -4.01 17.49
N PRO A 164 10.56 -4.35 17.76
CA PRO A 164 11.70 -3.55 17.31
C PRO A 164 11.77 -3.43 15.78
N GLN A 165 12.51 -2.44 15.28
CA GLN A 165 12.92 -2.38 13.88
C GLN A 165 14.02 -3.41 13.62
N LEU A 166 13.86 -4.20 12.57
CA LEU A 166 14.81 -5.23 12.17
C LEU A 166 15.30 -4.95 10.75
N GLU A 167 16.61 -4.90 10.60
CA GLU A 167 17.28 -4.82 9.31
C GLU A 167 17.70 -6.23 8.89
N PHE A 168 17.20 -6.66 7.73
CA PHE A 168 17.65 -7.87 7.07
C PHE A 168 18.72 -7.45 6.06
N GLY A 169 19.89 -8.08 6.12
CA GLY A 169 21.06 -7.71 5.33
C GLY A 169 21.57 -8.86 4.47
N PRO A 170 22.29 -8.55 3.38
CA PRO A 170 22.68 -7.20 2.96
C PRO A 170 21.52 -6.42 2.31
N GLU A 171 21.44 -5.11 2.58
CA GLU A 171 20.40 -4.23 2.02
C GLU A 171 20.40 -4.29 0.48
N GLY A 172 19.21 -4.29 -0.12
CA GLY A 172 19.07 -4.29 -1.57
C GLY A 172 19.33 -5.63 -2.25
N THR A 173 19.64 -6.69 -1.49
CA THR A 173 19.60 -8.07 -2.00
C THR A 173 18.24 -8.31 -2.63
N GLN A 174 18.21 -8.69 -3.92
CA GLN A 174 16.99 -9.10 -4.63
C GLN A 174 16.95 -10.61 -4.78
N PHE A 175 15.76 -11.17 -4.62
CA PHE A 175 15.53 -12.61 -4.72
C PHE A 175 14.71 -12.95 -5.96
N ASP A 176 15.16 -13.97 -6.68
CA ASP A 176 14.43 -14.54 -7.83
C ASP A 176 13.19 -15.34 -7.39
N ARG A 177 13.11 -15.66 -6.09
CA ARG A 177 12.00 -16.36 -5.44
C ARG A 177 11.69 -15.69 -4.10
N PRO A 178 10.42 -15.53 -3.72
CA PRO A 178 10.09 -14.94 -2.42
C PRO A 178 10.74 -15.70 -1.26
N VAL A 179 11.36 -14.96 -0.34
CA VAL A 179 11.87 -15.48 0.93
C VAL A 179 10.88 -15.19 2.04
N THR A 180 10.84 -16.02 3.08
CA THR A 180 9.93 -15.81 4.21
C THR A 180 10.68 -15.17 5.36
N ILE A 181 10.24 -13.99 5.79
CA ILE A 181 10.68 -13.38 7.05
C ILE A 181 9.65 -13.64 8.14
N THR A 182 10.13 -13.88 9.35
CA THR A 182 9.32 -14.08 10.56
C THR A 182 9.85 -13.13 11.63
N ILE A 183 8.95 -12.37 12.25
CA ILE A 183 9.29 -11.37 13.27
C ILE A 183 8.44 -11.61 14.52
N GLY A 184 9.08 -11.64 15.68
CA GLY A 184 8.39 -11.69 16.98
C GLY A 184 7.77 -10.34 17.34
N TYR A 185 6.60 -10.38 17.96
CA TYR A 185 5.95 -9.17 18.51
C TYR A 185 5.73 -9.31 20.03
N ASP A 186 5.59 -8.17 20.69
CA ASP A 186 5.25 -8.09 22.11
C ASP A 186 3.75 -7.80 22.30
N PRO A 187 2.96 -8.76 22.83
CA PRO A 187 1.53 -8.54 23.09
C PRO A 187 1.25 -7.38 24.03
N LEU A 188 2.17 -7.02 24.92
CA LEU A 188 1.99 -5.90 25.85
C LEU A 188 1.96 -4.55 25.12
N LEU A 189 2.59 -4.45 23.95
CA LEU A 189 2.60 -3.24 23.13
C LEU A 189 1.30 -3.04 22.34
N LEU A 190 0.45 -4.06 22.21
CA LEU A 190 -0.80 -3.99 21.44
C LEU A 190 -1.78 -2.95 22.00
N GLY A 191 -1.81 -2.76 23.33
CA GLY A 191 -2.85 -1.97 23.97
C GLY A 191 -4.23 -2.56 23.67
N SER A 192 -5.12 -1.78 23.04
CA SER A 192 -6.48 -2.20 22.66
C SER A 192 -6.59 -2.85 21.28
N ARG A 193 -5.48 -3.01 20.53
CA ARG A 193 -5.48 -3.56 19.16
C ARG A 193 -5.51 -5.09 19.15
N SER A 194 -6.11 -5.69 18.12
CA SER A 194 -6.21 -7.15 17.98
C SER A 194 -4.93 -7.75 17.38
N GLU A 195 -4.57 -8.96 17.83
CA GLU A 195 -3.48 -9.74 17.21
C GLU A 195 -3.80 -10.12 15.75
N SER A 196 -5.07 -10.20 15.37
CA SER A 196 -5.47 -10.45 13.97
C SER A 196 -5.05 -9.35 13.01
N ASP A 197 -4.78 -8.14 13.53
CA ASP A 197 -4.55 -6.94 12.72
C ASP A 197 -3.06 -6.61 12.58
N LEU A 198 -2.19 -7.57 12.95
CA LEU A 198 -0.76 -7.40 12.82
C LEU A 198 -0.30 -7.54 11.37
N LYS A 199 0.58 -6.63 10.95
CA LYS A 199 1.26 -6.65 9.65
C LYS A 199 2.75 -6.42 9.86
N ILE A 200 3.56 -7.14 9.09
CA ILE A 200 4.92 -6.69 8.82
C ILE A 200 4.83 -5.51 7.86
N THR A 201 5.56 -4.45 8.16
CA THR A 201 5.69 -3.27 7.31
C THR A 201 7.14 -3.07 6.90
N TYR A 202 7.33 -2.60 5.68
CA TYR A 202 8.60 -2.21 5.09
C TYR A 202 8.75 -0.69 5.16
N TRP A 203 9.90 -0.18 5.61
CA TRP A 203 10.21 1.25 5.47
C TRP A 203 10.84 1.51 4.10
N ASN A 204 10.10 2.12 3.18
CA ASN A 204 10.61 2.48 1.86
C ASN A 204 11.43 3.79 1.95
N PRO A 205 12.77 3.75 1.76
CA PRO A 205 13.63 4.93 1.89
C PRO A 205 13.54 5.87 0.69
N ILE A 206 12.90 5.47 -0.41
CA ILE A 206 12.66 6.33 -1.59
C ILE A 206 11.42 7.19 -1.35
N SER A 207 10.31 6.58 -0.95
CA SER A 207 9.07 7.32 -0.67
C SER A 207 9.03 7.90 0.74
N MET A 208 9.93 7.48 1.62
CA MET A 208 9.94 7.80 3.06
C MET A 208 8.61 7.43 3.72
N LYS A 209 8.09 6.23 3.41
CA LYS A 209 6.80 5.73 3.90
C LYS A 209 6.88 4.29 4.33
N TRP A 210 6.02 3.92 5.28
CA TRP A 210 5.75 2.52 5.61
C TRP A 210 4.83 1.89 4.56
N GLU A 211 5.18 0.69 4.11
CA GLU A 211 4.38 -0.14 3.21
C GLU A 211 3.94 -1.40 3.94
N LEU A 212 2.64 -1.71 3.90
CA LEU A 212 2.08 -2.90 4.56
C LEU A 212 2.28 -4.14 3.68
N LEU A 213 2.80 -5.22 4.26
CA LEU A 213 2.97 -6.48 3.56
C LEU A 213 1.84 -7.46 3.88
N ALA A 214 1.50 -8.30 2.90
CA ALA A 214 0.64 -9.46 3.13
C ALA A 214 1.31 -10.38 4.18
N SER A 215 0.69 -10.46 5.35
CA SER A 215 1.27 -11.10 6.53
C SER A 215 0.33 -12.14 7.13
N SER A 216 0.91 -13.20 7.69
CA SER A 216 0.23 -14.25 8.45
C SER A 216 0.65 -14.18 9.91
N VAL A 217 -0.32 -14.24 10.84
CA VAL A 217 -0.07 -14.16 12.28
C VAL A 217 -0.12 -15.55 12.89
N ASP A 218 0.91 -15.89 13.66
CA ASP A 218 0.92 -17.04 14.56
C ASP A 218 0.80 -16.54 16.01
N ALA A 219 -0.44 -16.46 16.48
CA ALA A 219 -0.79 -15.98 17.80
C ALA A 219 -0.34 -16.92 18.94
N ALA A 220 -0.06 -18.19 18.64
CA ALA A 220 0.45 -19.14 19.64
C ALA A 220 1.93 -18.87 19.90
N ASN A 221 2.69 -18.67 18.83
CA ASN A 221 4.13 -18.42 18.92
C ASN A 221 4.49 -16.93 19.08
N LYS A 222 3.50 -16.02 18.98
CA LYS A 222 3.68 -14.55 18.99
C LYS A 222 4.64 -14.08 17.91
N THR A 223 4.39 -14.55 16.69
CA THR A 223 5.16 -14.16 15.50
C THR A 223 4.25 -13.75 14.35
N VAL A 224 4.78 -12.96 13.44
CA VAL A 224 4.15 -12.59 12.17
C VAL A 224 5.12 -12.95 11.06
N SER A 225 4.62 -13.49 9.95
CA SER A 225 5.44 -13.84 8.79
C SER A 225 4.94 -13.20 7.51
N ALA A 226 5.85 -12.83 6.60
CA ALA A 226 5.54 -12.31 5.27
C ALA A 226 6.54 -12.83 4.22
N GLN A 227 6.09 -12.86 2.97
CA GLN A 227 6.97 -13.15 1.84
C GLN A 227 7.54 -11.83 1.29
N VAL A 228 8.86 -11.78 1.08
CA VAL A 228 9.58 -10.61 0.54
C VAL A 228 10.49 -11.02 -0.60
N ILE A 229 10.75 -10.09 -1.52
CA ILE A 229 11.64 -10.28 -2.68
C ILE A 229 12.91 -9.43 -2.58
N HIS A 230 13.09 -8.71 -1.48
CA HIS A 230 14.33 -8.02 -1.18
C HIS A 230 14.56 -7.94 0.32
N PHE A 231 15.76 -7.52 0.70
CA PHE A 231 16.13 -7.23 2.08
C PHE A 231 16.16 -5.73 2.37
N SER A 232 15.64 -5.36 3.54
CA SER A 232 15.59 -4.00 4.04
C SER A 232 15.20 -3.97 5.53
N LEU A 233 14.72 -2.80 5.99
CA LEU A 233 14.19 -2.58 7.32
C LEU A 233 12.70 -2.92 7.38
N TYR A 234 12.36 -3.82 8.30
CA TYR A 234 11.01 -4.27 8.58
C TYR A 234 10.66 -4.09 10.06
N GLN A 235 9.36 -3.97 10.33
CA GLN A 235 8.83 -3.89 11.69
C GLN A 235 7.40 -4.45 11.73
N VAL A 236 7.01 -5.07 12.83
CA VAL A 236 5.61 -5.47 13.05
C VAL A 236 4.86 -4.28 13.61
N HIS A 237 3.78 -3.93 12.93
CA HIS A 237 2.81 -2.96 13.39
C HIS A 237 1.46 -3.62 13.61
N ALA A 238 0.82 -3.25 14.71
CA ALA A 238 -0.61 -3.43 14.87
C ALA A 238 -1.30 -2.35 14.06
N VAL A 239 -1.97 -2.77 12.99
CA VAL A 239 -2.78 -1.87 12.19
C VAL A 239 -4.09 -1.71 12.94
N GLN A 240 -4.53 -0.48 13.17
CA GLN A 240 -5.94 -0.27 13.48
C GLN A 240 -6.60 -0.41 12.13
N MET A 241 -6.85 -1.65 11.72
CA MET A 241 -7.98 -1.85 10.86
C MET A 241 -9.11 -1.31 11.72
N LEU A 242 -9.60 -0.10 11.42
CA LEU A 242 -11.01 0.15 11.63
C LEU A 242 -11.61 -1.10 11.01
N ALA A 243 -12.13 -2.01 11.85
CA ALA A 243 -12.87 -3.18 11.38
C ALA A 243 -13.65 -2.65 10.21
N ALA A 244 -13.44 -3.18 9.02
CA ALA A 244 -13.87 -2.49 7.82
C ALA A 244 -15.41 -2.38 7.79
N ALA A 245 -16.04 -1.51 8.58
CA ALA A 245 -16.32 -0.21 8.06
C ALA A 245 -15.14 0.23 7.17
N ALA A 246 -15.17 -0.24 5.91
CA ALA A 246 -15.23 0.75 4.85
C ALA A 246 -15.95 1.96 5.44
N ALA A 247 -15.48 3.18 5.24
CA ALA A 247 -16.47 4.23 5.30
C ALA A 247 -17.54 3.78 4.29
N ALA A 248 -18.57 3.10 4.79
CA ALA A 248 -19.82 2.93 4.15
C ALA A 248 -20.29 4.36 4.24
N VAL A 249 -19.80 5.15 3.29
CA VAL A 249 -20.70 6.00 2.58
C VAL A 249 -21.80 5.03 2.18
N ILE A 250 -22.81 4.94 3.04
CA ILE A 250 -24.00 4.15 2.79
C ILE A 250 -24.61 4.93 1.63
N TYR A 251 -24.23 4.53 0.43
CA TYR A 251 -24.90 4.98 -0.76
C TYR A 251 -26.32 4.45 -0.69
N ASP A 252 -27.26 5.22 -1.21
CA ASP A 252 -28.65 4.80 -1.23
C ASP A 252 -28.76 3.48 -2.01
N ASP A 253 -28.98 2.38 -1.27
CA ASP A 253 -29.08 1.03 -1.79
C ASP A 253 -30.52 0.68 -2.19
N ARG A 254 -31.46 1.60 -1.92
CA ARG A 254 -32.86 1.46 -2.26
C ARG A 254 -32.95 1.27 -3.77
N PHE A 255 -33.71 0.27 -4.15
CA PHE A 255 -33.93 -0.04 -5.55
C PHE A 255 -34.98 0.91 -6.11
N ASN A 256 -34.51 2.08 -6.56
CA ASN A 256 -35.30 3.14 -7.16
C ASN A 256 -34.60 3.62 -8.44
N LEU A 257 -35.34 4.24 -9.36
CA LEU A 257 -34.75 4.78 -10.58
C LEU A 257 -33.99 6.09 -10.25
N GLY A 258 -32.71 6.15 -10.59
CA GLY A 258 -31.90 7.37 -10.60
C GLY A 258 -31.61 7.86 -12.02
N GLU A 259 -30.44 8.45 -12.23
CA GLU A 259 -30.04 8.94 -13.55
C GLU A 259 -29.77 7.80 -14.53
N VAL A 260 -30.17 8.01 -15.78
CA VAL A 260 -29.87 7.10 -16.89
C VAL A 260 -29.42 7.91 -18.06
N TYR A 261 -28.29 7.59 -18.66
CA TYR A 261 -27.82 8.29 -19.85
C TYR A 261 -26.90 7.41 -20.67
N SER A 262 -26.54 7.89 -21.85
CA SER A 262 -25.50 7.29 -22.67
C SER A 262 -24.44 8.36 -22.91
N PHE A 263 -23.16 8.04 -22.71
CA PHE A 263 -22.06 8.97 -22.98
C PHE A 263 -20.91 8.27 -23.70
N PRO A 264 -20.33 8.88 -24.76
CA PRO A 264 -20.80 10.09 -25.43
C PRO A 264 -22.11 9.86 -26.19
N ASN A 265 -22.95 10.90 -26.31
CA ASN A 265 -24.15 10.89 -27.15
C ASN A 265 -24.29 12.26 -27.86
N PRO A 266 -24.07 12.34 -29.19
CA PRO A 266 -23.81 11.23 -30.10
C PRO A 266 -22.46 10.52 -29.86
N ALA A 267 -22.42 9.22 -30.08
CA ALA A 267 -21.25 8.36 -30.10
C ALA A 267 -20.41 8.61 -31.35
N ARG A 268 -19.65 9.71 -31.35
CA ARG A 268 -18.80 10.17 -32.47
C ARG A 268 -17.49 9.38 -32.52
N GLY A 269 -17.46 8.29 -33.27
CA GLY A 269 -16.28 7.43 -33.41
C GLY A 269 -15.79 6.77 -32.10
N LYS A 270 -16.62 6.73 -31.07
CA LYS A 270 -16.32 6.13 -29.75
C LYS A 270 -17.48 5.25 -29.29
N ASP A 271 -17.16 4.19 -28.58
CA ASP A 271 -18.14 3.31 -27.95
C ASP A 271 -18.88 4.06 -26.81
N PRO A 272 -20.23 4.16 -26.84
CA PRO A 272 -20.98 4.78 -25.77
C PRO A 272 -21.13 3.85 -24.56
N THR A 273 -20.97 4.41 -23.37
CA THR A 273 -21.35 3.79 -22.11
C THR A 273 -22.81 4.10 -21.80
N LEU A 274 -23.62 3.07 -21.56
CA LEU A 274 -24.96 3.19 -20.99
C LEU A 274 -24.85 3.17 -19.48
N HIS A 275 -25.24 4.26 -18.84
CA HIS A 275 -25.21 4.46 -17.40
C HIS A 275 -26.62 4.34 -16.81
N LEU A 276 -26.77 3.60 -15.71
CA LEU A 276 -27.99 3.48 -14.91
C LEU A 276 -27.65 3.59 -13.43
N GLU A 277 -28.18 4.58 -12.74
CA GLU A 277 -28.25 4.60 -11.28
C GLU A 277 -29.56 3.91 -10.85
N CYS A 278 -29.47 2.86 -10.01
CA CYS A 278 -30.69 2.23 -9.50
C CYS A 278 -30.59 1.57 -8.12
N GLY A 279 -29.62 1.97 -7.30
CA GLY A 279 -29.31 1.23 -6.07
C GLY A 279 -28.77 -0.17 -6.41
N LEU A 280 -29.02 -1.14 -5.52
CA LEU A 280 -28.62 -2.54 -5.75
C LEU A 280 -29.72 -3.31 -6.49
N ALA A 281 -29.40 -3.84 -7.67
CA ALA A 281 -30.25 -4.74 -8.46
C ALA A 281 -29.71 -6.19 -8.40
N ASP A 282 -30.55 -7.18 -8.71
CA ASP A 282 -30.16 -8.58 -8.88
C ASP A 282 -29.67 -8.86 -10.31
N SER A 283 -30.22 -8.15 -11.30
CA SER A 283 -29.74 -8.20 -12.68
C SER A 283 -30.20 -7.00 -13.50
N ILE A 284 -29.39 -6.64 -14.49
CA ILE A 284 -29.70 -5.61 -15.48
C ILE A 284 -29.77 -6.25 -16.86
N GLU A 285 -30.85 -6.02 -17.59
CA GLU A 285 -31.01 -6.45 -18.97
C GLU A 285 -31.02 -5.24 -19.89
N ILE A 286 -30.19 -5.27 -20.93
CA ILE A 286 -30.02 -4.20 -21.90
C ILE A 286 -30.41 -4.74 -23.26
N ARG A 287 -31.28 -4.02 -23.97
CA ARG A 287 -31.59 -4.28 -25.38
C ARG A 287 -31.49 -2.99 -26.17
N ILE A 288 -30.88 -3.03 -27.33
CA ILE A 288 -30.72 -1.90 -28.23
C ILE A 288 -31.38 -2.27 -29.55
N HIS A 289 -32.24 -1.39 -30.04
CA HIS A 289 -32.97 -1.55 -31.29
C HIS A 289 -32.67 -0.37 -32.22
N ASP A 290 -32.84 -0.59 -33.51
CA ASP A 290 -32.86 0.51 -34.47
C ASP A 290 -34.22 1.27 -34.42
N ILE A 291 -34.42 2.22 -35.35
CA ILE A 291 -35.66 3.00 -35.44
C ILE A 291 -36.87 2.18 -35.94
N ALA A 292 -36.61 1.08 -36.65
CA ALA A 292 -37.62 0.11 -37.08
C ALA A 292 -38.02 -0.87 -35.96
N ARG A 293 -37.36 -0.78 -34.79
CA ARG A 293 -37.49 -1.67 -33.62
C ARG A 293 -36.93 -3.07 -33.85
N GLU A 294 -36.04 -3.23 -34.81
CA GLU A 294 -35.27 -4.46 -34.94
C GLU A 294 -34.20 -4.53 -33.86
N LEU A 295 -34.01 -5.70 -33.24
CA LEU A 295 -33.03 -5.89 -32.18
C LEU A 295 -31.63 -5.89 -32.79
N VAL A 296 -30.80 -4.93 -32.39
CA VAL A 296 -29.41 -4.77 -32.83
C VAL A 296 -28.44 -5.37 -31.83
N HIS A 297 -28.74 -5.26 -30.54
CA HIS A 297 -27.87 -5.75 -29.47
C HIS A 297 -28.65 -6.14 -28.22
N ALA A 298 -28.21 -7.17 -27.53
CA ALA A 298 -28.75 -7.55 -26.22
C ALA A 298 -27.61 -7.97 -25.29
N SER A 299 -27.72 -7.59 -24.02
CA SER A 299 -26.76 -7.95 -22.98
C SER A 299 -27.47 -8.09 -21.64
N ARG A 300 -26.86 -8.86 -20.73
CA ARG A 300 -27.30 -8.99 -19.35
C ARG A 300 -26.11 -8.83 -18.43
N MET A 301 -26.26 -8.03 -17.39
CA MET A 301 -25.29 -7.86 -16.31
C MET A 301 -25.83 -8.48 -15.03
N SER A 302 -24.93 -9.04 -14.24
CA SER A 302 -25.20 -9.50 -12.89
C SER A 302 -25.43 -8.31 -11.95
N GLY A 303 -26.26 -8.51 -10.93
CA GLY A 303 -26.45 -7.56 -9.85
C GLY A 303 -25.17 -7.18 -9.11
N ALA A 304 -24.14 -8.04 -9.14
CA ALA A 304 -22.84 -7.80 -8.53
C ALA A 304 -21.90 -6.88 -9.34
N GLU A 305 -22.27 -6.50 -10.56
CA GLU A 305 -21.45 -5.67 -11.45
C GLU A 305 -21.60 -4.17 -11.20
N TRP A 306 -22.20 -3.77 -10.08
CA TRP A 306 -22.35 -2.37 -9.71
C TRP A 306 -20.98 -1.68 -9.54
N ARG A 307 -21.01 -0.37 -9.73
CA ARG A 307 -19.90 0.57 -9.46
C ARG A 307 -20.46 1.74 -8.68
N VAL A 308 -19.57 2.45 -8.00
CA VAL A 308 -19.91 3.73 -7.36
C VAL A 308 -19.53 4.85 -8.32
N VAL A 309 -20.51 5.59 -8.79
CA VAL A 309 -20.33 6.76 -9.66
C VAL A 309 -21.02 7.95 -9.00
N ASN A 310 -20.29 9.06 -8.82
CA ASN A 310 -20.80 10.27 -8.13
C ASN A 310 -21.45 9.98 -6.77
N GLY A 311 -20.97 8.97 -6.06
CA GLY A 311 -21.52 8.55 -4.77
C GLY A 311 -22.89 7.88 -4.84
N LYS A 312 -23.18 7.13 -5.91
CA LYS A 312 -24.38 6.31 -6.04
C LYS A 312 -24.05 4.95 -6.65
N TYR A 313 -24.86 3.93 -6.34
CA TYR A 313 -24.78 2.64 -7.02
C TYR A 313 -25.29 2.76 -8.45
N ALA A 314 -24.40 2.49 -9.39
CA ALA A 314 -24.67 2.55 -10.82
C ALA A 314 -24.18 1.29 -11.54
N TYR A 315 -24.79 1.03 -12.70
CA TYR A 315 -24.41 -0.01 -13.64
C TYR A 315 -24.03 0.67 -14.95
N GLU A 316 -22.82 0.36 -15.43
CA GLU A 316 -22.27 0.92 -16.66
C GLU A 316 -22.00 -0.19 -17.67
N TYR A 317 -22.57 -0.05 -18.87
CA TYR A 317 -22.40 -1.00 -19.96
C TYR A 317 -21.80 -0.31 -21.17
N LEU A 318 -20.57 -0.68 -21.54
CA LEU A 318 -19.91 -0.19 -22.74
C LEU A 318 -20.45 -0.94 -23.97
N TRP A 319 -21.07 -0.22 -24.92
CA TRP A 319 -21.58 -0.80 -26.15
C TRP A 319 -20.58 -0.60 -27.31
N ASN A 320 -20.05 -1.70 -27.85
CA ASN A 320 -19.16 -1.64 -29.01
C ASN A 320 -19.93 -1.26 -30.29
N VAL A 321 -19.55 -0.15 -30.93
CA VAL A 321 -20.23 0.37 -32.14
C VAL A 321 -19.38 0.25 -33.42
N SER A 322 -18.25 -0.45 -33.38
CA SER A 322 -17.35 -0.58 -34.53
C SER A 322 -18.04 -1.12 -35.78
N GLY A 323 -18.90 -2.13 -35.63
CA GLY A 323 -19.71 -2.73 -36.70
C GLY A 323 -21.08 -2.10 -36.92
N ILE A 324 -21.43 -1.04 -36.18
CA ILE A 324 -22.78 -0.46 -36.17
C ILE A 324 -22.86 0.72 -37.15
N ALA A 325 -23.98 0.88 -37.86
CA ALA A 325 -24.16 1.98 -38.81
C ALA A 325 -24.37 3.32 -38.08
N SER A 326 -24.09 4.44 -38.77
CA SER A 326 -24.52 5.77 -38.27
C SER A 326 -26.04 5.83 -38.24
N GLY A 327 -26.61 6.32 -37.13
CA GLY A 327 -28.07 6.34 -36.97
C GLY A 327 -28.52 6.59 -35.54
N VAL A 328 -29.83 6.64 -35.34
CA VAL A 328 -30.46 6.74 -34.01
C VAL A 328 -30.93 5.36 -33.57
N TYR A 329 -30.51 4.97 -32.38
CA TYR A 329 -30.85 3.71 -31.74
C TYR A 329 -31.67 3.95 -30.48
N ILE A 330 -32.56 3.02 -30.16
CA ILE A 330 -33.39 3.03 -28.96
C ILE A 330 -32.88 1.93 -28.04
N TYR A 331 -32.35 2.31 -26.89
CA TYR A 331 -31.95 1.34 -25.87
C TYR A 331 -33.01 1.27 -24.76
N THR A 332 -33.27 0.05 -24.31
CA THR A 332 -34.10 -0.26 -23.15
C THR A 332 -33.26 -0.95 -22.10
N ILE A 333 -33.39 -0.49 -20.86
CA ILE A 333 -32.75 -1.08 -19.69
C ILE A 333 -33.84 -1.58 -18.75
N ARG A 334 -33.74 -2.83 -18.33
CA ARG A 334 -34.63 -3.45 -17.34
C ARG A 334 -33.81 -3.94 -16.16
N ALA A 335 -33.90 -3.25 -15.04
CA ALA A 335 -33.30 -3.70 -13.78
C ALA A 335 -34.34 -4.49 -12.98
N LYS A 336 -33.90 -5.57 -12.34
CA LYS A 336 -34.74 -6.43 -11.50
C LYS A 336 -34.16 -6.56 -10.11
N LYS A 337 -35.03 -6.58 -9.10
CA LYS A 337 -34.69 -6.95 -7.73
C LYS A 337 -35.82 -7.75 -7.12
N THR A 338 -35.49 -8.85 -6.47
CA THR A 338 -36.43 -9.74 -5.81
C THR A 338 -37.21 -8.97 -4.76
N GLY A 339 -38.54 -9.04 -4.83
CA GLY A 339 -39.43 -8.31 -3.91
C GLY A 339 -39.71 -6.86 -4.30
N SER A 340 -39.19 -6.36 -5.41
CA SER A 340 -39.46 -5.00 -5.92
C SER A 340 -40.01 -5.00 -7.35
N PRO A 341 -40.80 -4.00 -7.75
CA PRO A 341 -41.19 -3.81 -9.15
C PRO A 341 -39.98 -3.53 -10.04
N ASP A 342 -39.98 -4.08 -11.27
CA ASP A 342 -38.91 -3.86 -12.23
C ASP A 342 -38.79 -2.38 -12.64
N ILE A 343 -37.55 -1.87 -12.69
CA ILE A 343 -37.25 -0.57 -13.27
C ILE A 343 -37.07 -0.75 -14.78
N ASN A 344 -37.90 -0.07 -15.57
CA ASN A 344 -37.86 -0.13 -17.03
C ASN A 344 -37.60 1.26 -17.60
N VAL A 345 -36.51 1.42 -18.34
CA VAL A 345 -36.10 2.69 -18.94
C VAL A 345 -35.95 2.52 -20.44
N ARG A 346 -36.39 3.52 -21.20
CA ARG A 346 -36.20 3.62 -22.64
C ARG A 346 -35.61 4.98 -22.98
N LYS A 347 -34.48 4.99 -23.68
CA LYS A 347 -33.81 6.22 -24.13
C LYS A 347 -33.24 6.05 -25.54
N LYS A 348 -32.84 7.17 -26.13
CA LYS A 348 -32.27 7.22 -27.49
C LYS A 348 -30.78 7.53 -27.39
N LEU A 349 -29.99 6.95 -28.28
CA LEU A 349 -28.60 7.33 -28.50
C LEU A 349 -28.33 7.42 -30.01
N ALA A 350 -27.47 8.35 -30.42
CA ALA A 350 -27.06 8.48 -31.81
C ALA A 350 -25.64 7.97 -31.99
N VAL A 351 -25.39 7.18 -33.04
CA VAL A 351 -24.04 6.75 -33.47
C VAL A 351 -23.66 7.54 -34.70
N VAL A 352 -22.45 8.10 -34.71
CA VAL A 352 -21.91 8.88 -35.84
C VAL A 352 -20.49 8.40 -36.13
N LYS A 353 -20.28 7.85 -37.31
CA LYS A 353 -18.95 7.47 -37.83
C LYS A 353 -18.26 8.64 -38.52
#